data_AF-A0A2K0WPV6-F1
#
_entry.id   AF-A0A2K0WPV6-F1
#
_cell.length_a   1.000
_cell.length_b   1.000
_cell.length_c   1.000
_cell.angle_alpha   90.00
_cell.angle_beta   90.00
_cell.angle_gamma   90.00
#
_symmetry.space_group_name_H-M   'P 1'
#
loop_
_entity.id
_entity.type
_entity.pdbx_description
1 polymer ?
#
loop_
_entity_poly.entity_id
_entity_poly.type
_entity_poly.pdbx_seq_one_letter_code
_entity_poly.pdbx_strand_id
1 'polypeptide(L)'
;MREGFEIGTWHKIIGGKCDEEVVRYMEFTLESWVKLMGSKEALINVDTEDVKEFQLRVPGVSQVDYRYLADLIEGGMAFKRLTNVEERLQILHRMKNINYLLPSIYTLQKDFKYLRLCTDTMKRLLHGKRKIPLTAQVLAYDAFSHKDPIGPDDVFFERLKSLYLYIMQDLVELTGEWPLLEDGEEPPETPFRHPTNWHQLAQNARRLGFESDEIMRLAVTNPDEQVASKALQDARPTAFYEYDESEMQNILCRIVHAFERARARDFTDIESTFTTIGSGEPIARRCGRQYSGAYMRDRWSFDLSAFSRRTSESRDITSLFVRKSVFHAFWRLNEDRDGDEPMLHPEGSSPGPQTRESDQPPEAPATSESTESARRDNDNQREVETAFVGAAKCNISAKVNESREQHLSGST
;
A
#
# COMPACT_ATOMS: atom_id res chain seq x y z
N MET A 1 -17.19 -9.58 15.15
CA MET A 1 -16.84 -8.69 14.01
C MET A 1 -17.89 -7.62 13.63
N ARG A 2 -19.13 -7.59 14.17
CA ARG A 2 -20.15 -6.59 13.77
C ARG A 2 -20.16 -5.29 14.59
N GLU A 3 -19.66 -5.28 15.83
CA GLU A 3 -19.51 -4.02 16.58
C GLU A 3 -18.38 -3.18 15.98
N GLY A 4 -18.62 -1.88 15.84
CA GLY A 4 -17.73 -0.94 15.17
C GLY A 4 -18.18 -0.54 13.76
N PHE A 5 -19.15 -1.25 13.16
CA PHE A 5 -19.69 -0.96 11.82
C PHE A 5 -20.48 0.36 11.78
N GLU A 6 -19.77 1.47 11.65
CA GLU A 6 -20.38 2.79 11.44
C GLU A 6 -20.94 2.90 10.00
N ILE A 7 -22.25 2.68 9.78
CA ILE A 7 -22.91 2.78 8.47
C ILE A 7 -22.59 4.11 7.76
N GLY A 8 -22.48 5.20 8.53
CA GLY A 8 -22.11 6.52 8.05
C GLY A 8 -20.69 6.62 7.46
N THR A 9 -19.83 5.64 7.67
CA THR A 9 -18.49 5.59 7.04
C THR A 9 -18.52 4.76 5.76
N TRP A 10 -19.40 3.76 5.65
CA TRP A 10 -19.45 2.85 4.50
C TRP A 10 -19.89 3.50 3.19
N HIS A 11 -20.82 4.45 3.22
CA HIS A 11 -21.16 5.20 2.01
C HIS A 11 -19.94 5.99 1.47
N LYS A 12 -19.03 6.42 2.36
CA LYS A 12 -17.78 7.10 1.98
C LYS A 12 -16.76 6.10 1.43
N ILE A 13 -16.66 4.91 2.03
CA ILE A 13 -15.80 3.81 1.55
C ILE A 13 -16.19 3.43 0.12
N ILE A 14 -17.46 3.10 -0.09
CA ILE A 14 -18.00 2.72 -1.42
C ILE A 14 -17.87 3.87 -2.43
N GLY A 15 -18.01 5.11 -1.98
CA GLY A 15 -17.81 6.30 -2.81
C GLY A 15 -16.34 6.66 -3.08
N GLY A 16 -15.38 6.06 -2.36
CA GLY A 16 -13.98 6.47 -2.34
C GLY A 16 -13.18 6.07 -3.58
N LYS A 17 -13.66 5.11 -4.38
CA LYS A 17 -13.00 4.63 -5.60
C LYS A 17 -11.58 4.11 -5.33
N CYS A 18 -11.45 3.33 -4.26
CA CYS A 18 -10.28 2.56 -3.85
C CYS A 18 -10.75 1.16 -3.44
N ASP A 19 -11.57 0.56 -4.31
CA ASP A 19 -12.26 -0.68 -4.03
C ASP A 19 -11.24 -1.83 -3.84
N GLU A 20 -10.18 -1.82 -4.65
CA GLU A 20 -9.09 -2.79 -4.62
C GLU A 20 -8.32 -2.73 -3.29
N GLU A 21 -7.94 -1.55 -2.81
CA GLU A 21 -7.24 -1.39 -1.53
C GLU A 21 -8.12 -1.79 -0.34
N VAL A 22 -9.42 -1.47 -0.39
CA VAL A 22 -10.36 -1.82 0.68
C VAL A 22 -10.59 -3.34 0.75
N VAL A 23 -10.76 -4.00 -0.40
CA VAL A 23 -10.88 -5.46 -0.47
C VAL A 23 -9.61 -6.12 0.10
N ARG A 24 -8.43 -5.62 -0.29
CA ARG A 24 -7.13 -6.12 0.19
C ARG A 24 -6.96 -5.99 1.70
N TYR A 25 -7.51 -4.94 2.33
CA TYR A 25 -7.55 -4.79 3.79
C TYR A 25 -8.51 -5.79 4.44
N MET A 26 -9.67 -6.06 3.83
CA MET A 26 -10.61 -7.08 4.35
C MET A 26 -10.01 -8.48 4.27
N GLU A 27 -9.33 -8.80 3.18
CA GLU A 27 -8.57 -10.05 3.03
C GLU A 27 -7.49 -10.15 4.11
N PHE A 28 -6.74 -9.08 4.35
CA PHE A 28 -5.72 -9.03 5.40
C PHE A 28 -6.33 -9.28 6.78
N THR A 29 -7.53 -8.77 6.98
CA THR A 29 -8.28 -9.00 8.21
C THR A 29 -8.60 -10.47 8.38
N LEU A 30 -9.21 -11.10 7.39
CA LEU A 30 -9.52 -12.53 7.47
C LEU A 30 -8.25 -13.36 7.67
N GLU A 31 -7.19 -13.12 6.89
CA GLU A 31 -5.91 -13.83 6.98
C GLU A 31 -5.27 -13.71 8.35
N SER A 32 -5.25 -12.50 8.94
CA SER A 32 -4.64 -12.26 10.24
C SER A 32 -5.34 -13.04 11.35
N TRP A 33 -6.69 -13.04 11.33
CA TRP A 33 -7.48 -13.77 12.30
C TRP A 33 -7.42 -15.29 12.09
N VAL A 34 -7.39 -15.76 10.85
CA VAL A 34 -7.16 -17.18 10.53
C VAL A 34 -5.77 -17.62 10.99
N LYS A 35 -4.74 -16.80 10.75
CA LYS A 35 -3.36 -17.07 11.19
C LYS A 35 -3.28 -17.16 12.71
N LEU A 36 -3.97 -16.29 13.43
CA LEU A 36 -4.04 -16.32 14.90
C LEU A 36 -4.76 -17.57 15.41
N MET A 37 -5.92 -17.88 14.83
CA MET A 37 -6.78 -18.97 15.28
C MET A 37 -6.38 -20.35 14.73
N GLY A 38 -5.49 -20.40 13.75
CA GLY A 38 -5.01 -21.63 13.10
C GLY A 38 -5.90 -22.13 11.96
N SER A 39 -7.20 -21.81 11.95
CA SER A 39 -8.11 -22.17 10.86
C SER A 39 -9.30 -21.22 10.74
N LYS A 40 -10.05 -21.35 9.65
CA LYS A 40 -11.29 -20.57 9.42
C LYS A 40 -12.42 -21.05 10.33
N GLU A 41 -12.48 -22.34 10.61
CA GLU A 41 -13.48 -22.98 11.47
C GLU A 41 -13.31 -22.49 12.92
N ALA A 42 -12.08 -22.32 13.36
CA ALA A 42 -11.75 -21.83 14.69
C ALA A 42 -12.23 -20.38 14.95
N LEU A 43 -12.51 -19.60 13.89
CA LEU A 43 -13.05 -18.23 14.02
C LEU A 43 -14.42 -18.19 14.72
N ILE A 44 -15.16 -19.30 14.76
CA ILE A 44 -16.43 -19.38 15.51
C ILE A 44 -16.22 -19.12 17.02
N ASN A 45 -15.00 -19.35 17.51
CA ASN A 45 -14.65 -19.14 18.92
C ASN A 45 -14.31 -17.68 19.25
N VAL A 46 -14.13 -16.83 18.23
CA VAL A 46 -13.77 -15.41 18.40
C VAL A 46 -15.02 -14.58 18.62
N ASP A 47 -15.11 -13.91 19.75
CA ASP A 47 -16.20 -13.01 20.09
C ASP A 47 -15.85 -11.53 19.88
N THR A 48 -16.79 -10.65 20.21
CA THR A 48 -16.59 -9.22 19.99
C THR A 48 -15.60 -8.61 20.99
N GLU A 49 -15.55 -9.12 22.21
CA GLU A 49 -14.61 -8.67 23.23
C GLU A 49 -13.19 -9.12 22.87
N ASP A 50 -13.03 -10.35 22.37
CA ASP A 50 -11.77 -10.83 21.82
C ASP A 50 -11.24 -9.90 20.73
N VAL A 51 -12.11 -9.47 19.80
CA VAL A 51 -11.72 -8.51 18.75
C VAL A 51 -11.28 -7.17 19.34
N LYS A 52 -11.98 -6.65 20.35
CA LYS A 52 -11.61 -5.38 20.99
C LYS A 52 -10.25 -5.44 21.68
N GLU A 53 -9.95 -6.55 22.35
CA GLU A 53 -8.69 -6.69 23.08
C GLU A 53 -7.48 -6.94 22.18
N PHE A 54 -7.69 -7.62 21.05
CA PHE A 54 -6.62 -8.01 20.14
C PHE A 54 -6.39 -7.01 19.01
N GLN A 55 -7.40 -6.30 18.52
CA GLN A 55 -7.20 -5.33 17.44
C GLN A 55 -6.15 -4.28 17.84
N LEU A 56 -5.43 -3.73 16.87
CA LEU A 56 -4.38 -2.72 17.08
C LEU A 56 -3.16 -3.20 17.90
N ARG A 57 -3.03 -4.51 18.13
CA ARG A 57 -1.88 -5.12 18.77
C ARG A 57 -1.05 -5.93 17.78
N VAL A 58 0.24 -6.03 18.06
CA VAL A 58 1.21 -6.75 17.23
C VAL A 58 2.14 -7.61 18.08
N PRO A 59 1.64 -8.75 18.59
CA PRO A 59 2.37 -9.56 19.55
C PRO A 59 3.65 -10.24 19.01
N GLY A 60 3.86 -10.26 17.69
CA GLY A 60 5.13 -10.70 17.10
C GLY A 60 6.25 -9.66 17.12
N VAL A 61 5.93 -8.38 17.37
CA VAL A 61 6.91 -7.27 17.38
C VAL A 61 6.96 -6.56 18.74
N SER A 62 5.82 -6.38 19.40
CA SER A 62 5.71 -5.71 20.71
C SER A 62 5.63 -6.73 21.86
N GLN A 63 6.64 -6.73 22.73
CA GLN A 63 6.61 -7.52 23.96
C GLN A 63 5.50 -7.11 24.91
N VAL A 64 5.17 -5.82 24.96
CA VAL A 64 4.08 -5.29 25.78
C VAL A 64 2.74 -5.87 25.30
N ASP A 65 2.50 -5.88 23.99
CA ASP A 65 1.29 -6.49 23.43
C ASP A 65 1.24 -8.00 23.66
N TYR A 66 2.36 -8.69 23.45
CA TYR A 66 2.44 -10.14 23.66
C TYR A 66 2.07 -10.51 25.09
N ARG A 67 2.69 -9.88 26.10
CA ARG A 67 2.44 -10.18 27.51
C ARG A 67 1.00 -9.92 27.89
N TYR A 68 0.46 -8.76 27.51
CA TYR A 68 -0.93 -8.41 27.78
C TYR A 68 -1.90 -9.47 27.23
N LEU A 69 -1.72 -9.87 25.98
CA LEU A 69 -2.58 -10.86 25.33
C LEU A 69 -2.37 -12.28 25.89
N ALA A 70 -1.14 -12.63 26.26
CA ALA A 70 -0.84 -13.91 26.92
C ALA A 70 -1.57 -14.02 28.26
N ASP A 71 -1.52 -12.99 29.10
CA ASP A 71 -2.23 -12.93 30.38
C ASP A 71 -3.75 -13.10 30.20
N LEU A 72 -4.33 -12.50 29.16
CA LEU A 72 -5.75 -12.66 28.84
C LEU A 72 -6.11 -14.10 28.44
N ILE A 73 -5.25 -14.76 27.65
CA ILE A 73 -5.47 -16.15 27.22
C ILE A 73 -5.28 -17.11 28.39
N GLU A 74 -4.19 -16.99 29.14
CA GLU A 74 -3.89 -17.86 30.28
C GLU A 74 -4.93 -17.70 31.39
N GLY A 75 -5.39 -16.47 31.62
CA GLY A 75 -6.46 -16.16 32.57
C GLY A 75 -7.87 -16.58 32.12
N GLY A 76 -8.03 -17.16 30.92
CA GLY A 76 -9.34 -17.58 30.41
C GLY A 76 -10.28 -16.43 30.05
N MET A 77 -9.76 -15.20 29.96
CA MET A 77 -10.54 -13.99 29.67
C MET A 77 -10.74 -13.79 28.16
N ALA A 78 -9.78 -14.22 27.34
CA ALA A 78 -9.88 -14.23 25.89
C ALA A 78 -10.33 -15.61 25.35
N PHE A 79 -11.01 -15.60 24.20
CA PHE A 79 -11.53 -16.77 23.49
C PHE A 79 -12.33 -17.70 24.39
N LYS A 80 -13.29 -17.16 25.14
CA LYS A 80 -14.03 -17.89 26.19
C LYS A 80 -14.75 -19.14 25.67
N ARG A 81 -15.11 -19.18 24.39
CA ARG A 81 -15.75 -20.33 23.73
C ARG A 81 -14.77 -21.47 23.42
N LEU A 82 -13.46 -21.18 23.36
CA LEU A 82 -12.43 -22.17 23.12
C LEU A 82 -12.03 -22.84 24.45
N THR A 83 -12.60 -24.01 24.70
CA THR A 83 -12.37 -24.80 25.93
C THR A 83 -11.17 -25.74 25.84
N ASN A 84 -10.70 -26.07 24.63
CA ASN A 84 -9.56 -26.95 24.42
C ASN A 84 -8.26 -26.25 24.86
N VAL A 85 -7.63 -26.76 25.92
CA VAL A 85 -6.42 -26.19 26.53
C VAL A 85 -5.24 -26.20 25.56
N GLU A 86 -5.05 -27.27 24.79
CA GLU A 86 -3.95 -27.37 23.83
C GLU A 86 -4.09 -26.31 22.73
N GLU A 87 -5.29 -26.13 22.18
CA GLU A 87 -5.54 -25.09 21.18
C GLU A 87 -5.30 -23.68 21.73
N ARG A 88 -5.61 -23.44 23.02
CA ARG A 88 -5.30 -22.15 23.67
C ARG A 88 -3.78 -21.92 23.78
N LEU A 89 -3.01 -22.95 24.10
CA LEU A 89 -1.54 -22.86 24.11
C LEU A 89 -0.99 -22.61 22.71
N GLN A 90 -1.58 -23.22 21.68
CA GLN A 90 -1.17 -22.98 20.30
C GLN A 90 -1.44 -21.53 19.84
N ILE A 91 -2.47 -20.85 20.37
CA ILE A 91 -2.68 -19.41 20.11
C ILE A 91 -1.48 -18.59 20.60
N LEU A 92 -0.95 -18.88 21.79
CA LEU A 92 0.23 -18.17 22.34
C LEU A 92 1.45 -18.31 21.43
N HIS A 93 1.62 -19.48 20.81
CA HIS A 93 2.69 -19.71 19.84
C HIS A 93 2.42 -18.95 18.53
N ARG A 94 1.20 -19.04 17.98
CA ARG A 94 0.83 -18.36 16.72
C ARG A 94 0.88 -16.84 16.83
N MET A 95 0.60 -16.27 18.00
CA MET A 95 0.71 -14.84 18.27
C MET A 95 2.10 -14.27 17.98
N LYS A 96 3.17 -15.03 18.23
CA LYS A 96 4.54 -14.61 17.92
C LYS A 96 4.79 -14.41 16.42
N ASN A 97 3.94 -14.98 15.56
CA ASN A 97 4.03 -14.82 14.12
C ASN A 97 3.15 -13.67 13.58
N ILE A 98 2.48 -12.91 14.45
CA ILE A 98 1.67 -11.76 14.06
C ILE A 98 2.55 -10.51 14.03
N ASN A 99 3.09 -10.21 12.84
CA ASN A 99 4.12 -9.18 12.62
C ASN A 99 3.56 -7.82 12.21
N TYR A 100 2.23 -7.68 12.17
CA TYR A 100 1.51 -6.46 11.85
C TYR A 100 0.38 -6.26 12.85
N LEU A 101 -0.14 -5.03 12.97
CA LEU A 101 -1.29 -4.74 13.80
C LEU A 101 -2.46 -5.61 13.38
N LEU A 102 -3.08 -6.31 14.35
CA LEU A 102 -4.29 -7.08 14.10
C LEU A 102 -5.41 -6.13 13.63
N PRO A 103 -5.86 -6.27 12.39
CA PRO A 103 -6.89 -5.40 11.84
C PRO A 103 -8.28 -5.88 12.27
N SER A 104 -9.26 -5.00 12.13
CA SER A 104 -10.67 -5.29 12.26
C SER A 104 -11.48 -4.38 11.34
N ILE A 105 -12.79 -4.57 11.28
CA ILE A 105 -13.68 -3.65 10.58
C ILE A 105 -13.59 -2.23 11.17
N TYR A 106 -13.43 -2.12 12.49
CA TYR A 106 -13.24 -0.83 13.15
C TYR A 106 -11.97 -0.14 12.65
N THR A 107 -10.84 -0.86 12.61
CA THR A 107 -9.56 -0.28 12.18
C THR A 107 -9.60 0.13 10.71
N LEU A 108 -10.20 -0.68 9.84
CA LEU A 108 -10.46 -0.32 8.43
C LEU A 108 -11.20 1.01 8.31
N GLN A 109 -12.27 1.20 9.09
CA GLN A 109 -13.07 2.42 9.02
C GLN A 109 -12.31 3.66 9.52
N LYS A 110 -11.39 3.50 10.48
CA LYS A 110 -10.51 4.60 10.90
C LYS A 110 -9.44 4.86 9.84
N ASP A 111 -8.71 3.83 9.41
CA ASP A 111 -7.62 3.89 8.44
C ASP A 111 -8.06 4.40 7.08
N PHE A 112 -9.31 4.11 6.68
CA PHE A 112 -9.91 4.63 5.45
C PHE A 112 -9.89 6.16 5.39
N LYS A 113 -10.00 6.86 6.52
CA LYS A 113 -9.91 8.33 6.56
C LYS A 113 -8.56 8.83 6.07
N TYR A 114 -7.50 8.06 6.31
CA TYR A 114 -6.16 8.35 5.84
C TYR A 114 -5.99 7.92 4.37
N LEU A 115 -6.41 6.69 4.03
CA LEU A 115 -6.38 6.19 2.65
C LEU A 115 -7.07 7.16 1.69
N ARG A 116 -8.27 7.65 2.05
CA ARG A 116 -9.05 8.55 1.21
C ARG A 116 -8.26 9.78 0.76
N LEU A 117 -7.50 10.40 1.66
CA LEU A 117 -6.66 11.57 1.32
C LEU A 117 -5.58 11.21 0.30
N CYS A 118 -4.98 10.03 0.46
CA CYS A 118 -3.97 9.52 -0.45
C CYS A 118 -4.57 9.19 -1.83
N THR A 119 -5.71 8.50 -1.86
CA THR A 119 -6.46 8.15 -3.08
C THR A 119 -6.94 9.39 -3.82
N ASP A 120 -7.54 10.36 -3.13
CA ASP A 120 -8.01 11.61 -3.75
C ASP A 120 -6.83 12.40 -4.36
N THR A 121 -5.66 12.38 -3.70
CA THR A 121 -4.42 12.98 -4.20
C THR A 121 -3.87 12.24 -5.42
N MET A 122 -3.83 10.89 -5.38
CA MET A 122 -3.43 10.04 -6.50
C MET A 122 -4.29 10.30 -7.74
N LYS A 123 -5.61 10.30 -7.57
CA LYS A 123 -6.55 10.58 -8.66
C LYS A 123 -6.35 11.98 -9.24
N ARG A 124 -6.17 12.98 -8.38
CA ARG A 124 -5.91 14.35 -8.81
C ARG A 124 -4.58 14.48 -9.55
N LEU A 125 -3.54 13.74 -9.15
CA LEU A 125 -2.28 13.68 -9.88
C LEU A 125 -2.47 13.11 -11.29
N LEU A 126 -3.24 12.02 -11.41
CA LEU A 126 -3.39 11.28 -12.66
C LEU A 126 -4.30 11.96 -13.68
N HIS A 127 -5.38 12.62 -13.25
CA HIS A 127 -6.40 13.17 -14.17
C HIS A 127 -6.87 14.59 -13.84
N GLY A 128 -6.18 15.28 -12.94
CA GLY A 128 -6.54 16.63 -12.48
C GLY A 128 -7.84 16.65 -11.66
N LYS A 129 -8.53 17.80 -11.65
CA LYS A 129 -9.74 18.02 -10.82
C LYS A 129 -11.02 17.37 -11.36
N ARG A 130 -10.94 16.65 -12.49
CA ARG A 130 -12.12 16.01 -13.12
C ARG A 130 -12.59 14.86 -12.23
N LYS A 131 -13.91 14.71 -12.08
CA LYS A 131 -14.46 13.55 -11.37
C LYS A 131 -14.60 12.39 -12.34
N ILE A 132 -13.68 11.43 -12.25
CA ILE A 132 -13.72 10.21 -13.05
C ILE A 132 -14.26 9.05 -12.19
N PRO A 133 -15.25 8.28 -12.67
CA PRO A 133 -15.87 7.18 -11.93
C PRO A 133 -15.00 5.90 -11.89
N LEU A 134 -13.69 6.03 -12.11
CA LEU A 134 -12.72 4.94 -12.06
C LEU A 134 -11.97 4.93 -10.72
N THR A 135 -11.45 3.76 -10.35
CA THR A 135 -10.62 3.58 -9.15
C THR A 135 -9.24 4.17 -9.34
N ALA A 136 -8.56 4.49 -8.24
CA ALA A 136 -7.19 5.02 -8.31
C ALA A 136 -6.23 4.03 -8.98
N GLN A 137 -6.37 2.73 -8.71
CA GLN A 137 -5.52 1.71 -9.33
C GLN A 137 -5.74 1.61 -10.85
N VAL A 138 -6.99 1.65 -11.32
CA VAL A 138 -7.29 1.62 -12.76
C VAL A 138 -6.70 2.86 -13.47
N LEU A 139 -6.84 4.03 -12.87
CA LEU A 139 -6.26 5.27 -13.40
C LEU A 139 -4.73 5.22 -13.40
N ALA A 140 -4.13 4.68 -12.35
CA ALA A 140 -2.68 4.54 -12.26
C ALA A 140 -2.16 3.55 -13.29
N TYR A 141 -2.86 2.44 -13.50
CA TYR A 141 -2.50 1.45 -14.52
C TYR A 141 -2.63 2.03 -15.92
N ASP A 142 -3.65 2.84 -16.19
CA ASP A 142 -3.79 3.52 -17.47
C ASP A 142 -2.67 4.55 -17.71
N ALA A 143 -2.19 5.22 -16.66
CA ALA A 143 -1.06 6.12 -16.74
C ALA A 143 0.31 5.41 -16.78
N PHE A 144 0.39 4.10 -16.57
CA PHE A 144 1.68 3.41 -16.48
C PHE A 144 2.24 3.11 -17.88
N SER A 145 3.49 3.47 -18.16
CA SER A 145 4.09 3.33 -19.50
C SER A 145 4.43 1.88 -19.85
N HIS A 146 4.71 1.02 -18.87
CA HIS A 146 5.09 -0.38 -19.05
C HIS A 146 3.91 -1.33 -18.79
N LYS A 147 2.80 -1.16 -19.53
CA LYS A 147 1.62 -2.02 -19.37
C LYS A 147 1.91 -3.44 -19.87
N ASP A 148 1.68 -4.44 -19.03
CA ASP A 148 1.70 -5.84 -19.44
C ASP A 148 0.35 -6.20 -20.11
N PRO A 149 0.35 -6.96 -21.23
CA PRO A 149 -0.88 -7.37 -21.92
C PRO A 149 -1.88 -8.15 -21.06
N ILE A 150 -1.40 -8.83 -20.01
CA ILE A 150 -2.18 -9.73 -19.15
C ILE A 150 -2.79 -8.97 -17.96
N GLY A 151 -2.28 -7.78 -17.63
CA GLY A 151 -2.77 -6.94 -16.54
C GLY A 151 -1.63 -6.37 -15.70
N PRO A 152 -1.92 -5.78 -14.53
CA PRO A 152 -0.90 -5.22 -13.66
C PRO A 152 0.08 -6.29 -13.15
N ASP A 153 1.38 -6.07 -13.39
CA ASP A 153 2.47 -6.94 -12.96
C ASP A 153 3.09 -6.49 -11.62
N ASP A 154 4.07 -7.24 -11.12
CA ASP A 154 4.77 -6.92 -9.87
C ASP A 154 5.47 -5.56 -9.92
N VAL A 155 6.01 -5.20 -11.09
CA VAL A 155 6.68 -3.90 -11.29
C VAL A 155 5.69 -2.77 -11.12
N PHE A 156 4.51 -2.84 -11.75
CA PHE A 156 3.45 -1.86 -11.56
C PHE A 156 3.09 -1.72 -10.08
N PHE A 157 2.88 -2.83 -9.35
CA PHE A 157 2.51 -2.75 -7.94
C PHE A 157 3.61 -2.15 -7.06
N GLU A 158 4.89 -2.45 -7.32
CA GLU A 158 6.02 -1.81 -6.63
C GLU A 158 6.05 -0.29 -6.88
N ARG A 159 5.87 0.12 -8.14
CA ARG A 159 5.86 1.54 -8.53
C ARG A 159 4.64 2.27 -7.97
N LEU A 160 3.48 1.64 -7.94
CA LEU A 160 2.25 2.18 -7.34
C LEU A 160 2.42 2.39 -5.83
N LYS A 161 2.99 1.40 -5.12
CA LYS A 161 3.31 1.50 -3.69
C LYS A 161 4.25 2.66 -3.41
N SER A 162 5.32 2.79 -4.21
CA SER A 162 6.28 3.89 -4.10
C SER A 162 5.61 5.26 -4.30
N LEU A 163 4.71 5.37 -5.28
CA LEU A 163 3.98 6.60 -5.53
C LEU A 163 3.03 6.97 -4.38
N TYR A 164 2.35 5.99 -3.78
CA TYR A 164 1.55 6.23 -2.57
C TYR A 164 2.42 6.69 -1.38
N LEU A 165 3.63 6.16 -1.21
CA LEU A 165 4.54 6.60 -0.16
C LEU A 165 4.98 8.06 -0.36
N TYR A 166 5.26 8.49 -1.60
CA TYR A 166 5.52 9.91 -1.89
C TYR A 166 4.33 10.81 -1.54
N ILE A 167 3.11 10.37 -1.85
CA ILE A 167 1.90 11.09 -1.45
C ILE A 167 1.78 11.17 0.08
N MET A 168 2.06 10.07 0.77
CA MET A 168 1.97 10.01 2.23
C MET A 168 3.02 10.92 2.92
N GLN A 169 4.22 11.02 2.35
CA GLN A 169 5.31 11.85 2.87
C GLN A 169 4.93 13.35 2.89
N ASP A 170 4.27 13.83 1.84
CA ASP A 170 3.90 15.24 1.66
C ASP A 170 2.37 15.48 1.73
N LEU A 171 1.66 14.59 2.44
CA LEU A 171 0.20 14.57 2.42
C LEU A 171 -0.40 15.91 2.83
N VAL A 172 0.18 16.58 3.83
CA VAL A 172 -0.31 17.87 4.34
C VAL A 172 -0.11 18.95 3.28
N GLU A 173 1.08 19.06 2.70
CA GLU A 173 1.42 20.04 1.67
C GLU A 173 0.59 19.86 0.39
N LEU A 174 0.27 18.61 0.03
CA LEU A 174 -0.50 18.27 -1.16
C LEU A 174 -2.00 18.56 -0.96
N THR A 175 -2.55 18.18 0.19
CA THR A 175 -4.00 18.21 0.47
C THR A 175 -4.45 19.49 1.16
N GLY A 176 -3.57 20.16 1.90
CA GLY A 176 -3.90 21.22 2.85
C GLY A 176 -4.66 20.74 4.09
N GLU A 177 -4.81 19.43 4.29
CA GLU A 177 -5.51 18.87 5.43
C GLU A 177 -4.55 18.53 6.57
N TRP A 178 -4.63 19.30 7.66
CA TRP A 178 -3.75 19.12 8.81
C TRP A 178 -4.00 17.77 9.52
N PRO A 179 -2.96 17.08 10.05
CA PRO A 179 -3.11 15.86 10.83
C PRO A 179 -3.95 16.09 12.11
N LEU A 180 -4.17 15.03 12.89
CA LEU A 180 -4.79 15.20 14.22
C LEU A 180 -3.85 16.03 15.10
N LEU A 181 -4.42 16.92 15.91
CA LEU A 181 -3.64 17.79 16.78
C LEU A 181 -3.13 17.00 18.00
N GLU A 182 -1.92 17.33 18.45
CA GLU A 182 -1.43 16.92 19.76
C GLU A 182 -2.13 17.73 20.87
N ASP A 183 -2.06 17.24 22.11
CA ASP A 183 -2.67 17.92 23.25
C ASP A 183 -2.08 19.33 23.41
N GLY A 184 -2.94 20.36 23.38
CA GLY A 184 -2.55 21.76 23.50
C GLY A 184 -2.04 22.41 22.22
N GLU A 185 -2.07 21.71 21.08
CA GLU A 185 -1.76 22.29 19.77
C GLU A 185 -3.00 22.99 19.17
N GLU A 186 -2.78 24.13 18.54
CA GLU A 186 -3.80 24.84 17.75
C GLU A 186 -3.59 24.56 16.26
N PRO A 187 -4.67 24.38 15.49
CA PRO A 187 -4.54 24.19 14.04
C PRO A 187 -3.96 25.45 13.39
N PRO A 188 -3.17 25.29 12.32
CA PRO A 188 -2.62 26.45 11.61
C PRO A 188 -3.76 27.32 11.05
N GLU A 189 -3.60 28.64 11.14
CA GLU A 189 -4.61 29.62 10.68
C GLU A 189 -4.93 29.48 9.18
N THR A 190 -3.94 29.08 8.38
CA THR A 190 -4.09 28.89 6.94
C THR A 190 -3.65 27.49 6.50
N PRO A 191 -4.42 26.81 5.62
CA PRO A 191 -4.00 25.54 5.04
C PRO A 191 -2.65 25.67 4.34
N PHE A 192 -1.67 24.90 4.78
CA PHE A 192 -0.34 24.89 4.18
C PHE A 192 -0.40 24.09 2.87
N ARG A 193 -0.41 24.80 1.73
CA ARG A 193 -0.28 24.19 0.39
C ARG A 193 0.91 24.80 -0.32
N HIS A 194 1.87 23.96 -0.66
CA HIS A 194 3.04 24.42 -1.40
C HIS A 194 3.03 23.84 -2.83
N PRO A 195 2.97 24.68 -3.88
CA PRO A 195 2.93 24.20 -5.26
C PRO A 195 4.12 23.30 -5.64
N THR A 196 5.28 23.50 -5.01
CA THR A 196 6.48 22.66 -5.21
C THR A 196 6.24 21.18 -4.94
N ASN A 197 5.41 20.81 -3.95
CA ASN A 197 5.15 19.40 -3.65
C ASN A 197 4.36 18.72 -4.78
N TRP A 198 3.44 19.42 -5.46
CA TRP A 198 2.75 18.87 -6.63
C TRP A 198 3.69 18.69 -7.83
N HIS A 199 4.62 19.63 -8.02
CA HIS A 199 5.65 19.52 -9.05
C HIS A 199 6.61 18.34 -8.78
N GLN A 200 7.12 18.23 -7.55
CA GLN A 200 8.00 17.12 -7.13
C GLN A 200 7.29 15.76 -7.21
N LEU A 201 6.03 15.68 -6.77
CA LEU A 201 5.23 14.47 -6.90
C LEU A 201 5.07 14.05 -8.37
N ALA A 202 4.83 15.00 -9.28
CA ALA A 202 4.74 14.72 -10.71
C ALA A 202 6.08 14.25 -11.29
N GLN A 203 7.21 14.84 -10.89
CA GLN A 203 8.55 14.37 -11.28
C GLN A 203 8.82 12.95 -10.78
N ASN A 204 8.46 12.65 -9.52
CA ASN A 204 8.58 11.32 -8.95
C ASN A 204 7.69 10.30 -9.68
N ALA A 205 6.45 10.66 -10.03
CA ALA A 205 5.55 9.82 -10.81
C ALA A 205 6.16 9.46 -12.19
N ARG A 206 6.73 10.44 -12.90
CA ARG A 206 7.42 10.20 -14.17
C ARG A 206 8.62 9.28 -14.02
N ARG A 207 9.44 9.48 -12.98
CA ARG A 207 10.59 8.61 -12.67
C ARG A 207 10.16 7.16 -12.39
N LEU A 208 8.98 6.97 -11.81
CA LEU A 208 8.39 5.66 -11.57
C LEU A 208 7.70 5.05 -12.80
N GLY A 209 7.64 5.76 -13.94
CA GLY A 209 7.00 5.30 -15.18
C GLY A 209 5.51 5.62 -15.30
N PHE A 210 5.00 6.59 -14.54
CA PHE A 210 3.63 7.09 -14.69
C PHE A 210 3.59 8.37 -15.51
N GLU A 211 2.76 8.39 -16.55
CA GLU A 211 2.60 9.48 -17.49
C GLU A 211 1.11 9.76 -17.75
N SER A 212 0.72 11.03 -17.63
CA SER A 212 -0.60 11.52 -18.01
C SER A 212 -0.51 12.99 -18.37
N ASP A 213 -1.52 13.54 -19.04
CA ASP A 213 -1.58 14.97 -19.37
C ASP A 213 -1.40 15.86 -18.14
N GLU A 214 -1.99 15.46 -17.00
CA GLU A 214 -1.88 16.23 -15.76
C GLU A 214 -0.48 16.09 -15.13
N ILE A 215 0.10 14.89 -15.14
CA ILE A 215 1.48 14.67 -14.69
C ILE A 215 2.44 15.52 -15.53
N MET A 216 2.30 15.53 -16.85
CA MET A 216 3.13 16.35 -17.74
C MET A 216 2.96 17.83 -17.43
N ARG A 217 1.72 18.31 -17.28
CA ARG A 217 1.41 19.71 -16.96
C ARG A 217 2.05 20.14 -15.63
N LEU A 218 1.95 19.31 -14.59
CA LEU A 218 2.53 19.58 -13.28
C LEU A 218 4.06 19.51 -13.29
N ALA A 219 4.64 18.57 -14.05
CA ALA A 219 6.09 18.39 -14.14
C ALA A 219 6.78 19.51 -14.94
N VAL A 220 6.10 20.17 -15.88
CA VAL A 220 6.66 21.32 -16.63
C VAL A 220 6.60 22.60 -15.80
N THR A 221 5.59 22.74 -14.95
CA THR A 221 5.36 23.97 -14.19
C THR A 221 6.32 24.04 -13.00
N ASN A 222 7.52 24.58 -13.17
CA ASN A 222 8.47 24.78 -12.05
C ASN A 222 7.98 25.93 -11.13
N PRO A 223 7.58 25.64 -9.87
CA PRO A 223 7.06 26.68 -8.98
C PRO A 223 8.10 27.71 -8.56
N ASP A 224 9.37 27.32 -8.51
CA ASP A 224 10.47 28.24 -8.19
C ASP A 224 10.66 29.26 -9.31
N GLU A 225 10.46 28.84 -10.56
CA GLU A 225 10.45 29.73 -11.72
C GLU A 225 9.26 30.70 -11.67
N GLN A 226 8.08 30.24 -11.23
CA GLN A 226 6.92 31.12 -11.05
C GLN A 226 7.15 32.16 -9.95
N VAL A 227 7.76 31.76 -8.83
CA VAL A 227 8.13 32.67 -7.74
C VAL A 227 9.16 33.69 -8.23
N ALA A 228 10.20 33.23 -8.95
CA ALA A 228 11.21 34.11 -9.54
C ALA A 228 10.59 35.11 -10.54
N SER A 229 9.70 34.63 -11.41
CA SER A 229 8.99 35.44 -12.40
C SER A 229 8.10 36.49 -11.75
N LYS A 230 7.33 36.10 -10.74
CA LYS A 230 6.50 37.04 -9.97
C LYS A 230 7.34 38.07 -9.23
N ALA A 231 8.40 37.66 -8.54
CA ALA A 231 9.29 38.57 -7.83
C ALA A 231 9.93 39.60 -8.78
N LEU A 232 10.32 39.16 -9.99
CA LEU A 232 10.85 40.06 -11.01
C LEU A 232 9.79 41.05 -11.51
N GLN A 233 8.56 40.61 -11.76
CA GLN A 233 7.45 41.48 -12.16
C GLN A 233 7.07 42.50 -11.08
N ASP A 234 7.07 42.08 -9.81
CA ASP A 234 6.77 42.96 -8.67
C ASP A 234 7.88 44.03 -8.49
N ALA A 235 9.15 43.64 -8.66
CA ALA A 235 10.28 44.56 -8.55
C ALA A 235 10.47 45.45 -9.78
N ARG A 236 10.09 44.96 -10.97
CA ARG A 236 10.25 45.63 -12.28
C ARG A 236 8.97 45.46 -13.10
N PRO A 237 7.94 46.27 -12.82
CA PRO A 237 6.66 46.18 -13.52
C PRO A 237 6.82 46.40 -15.03
N THR A 238 6.14 45.58 -15.83
CA THR A 238 6.19 45.64 -17.31
C THR A 238 5.70 46.96 -17.89
N ALA A 239 4.98 47.77 -17.11
CA ALA A 239 4.59 49.13 -17.49
C ALA A 239 5.77 50.11 -17.58
N PHE A 240 6.90 49.81 -16.93
CA PHE A 240 8.06 50.72 -16.83
C PHE A 240 9.38 50.07 -17.27
N TYR A 241 9.42 48.75 -17.42
CA TYR A 241 10.64 47.99 -17.72
C TYR A 241 10.35 46.92 -18.77
N GLU A 242 11.28 46.71 -19.69
CA GLU A 242 11.22 45.69 -20.74
C GLU A 242 12.49 44.85 -20.69
N TYR A 243 12.33 43.54 -20.90
CA TYR A 243 13.40 42.58 -21.10
C TYR A 243 13.09 41.83 -22.39
N ASP A 244 14.11 41.51 -23.19
CA ASP A 244 13.91 40.54 -24.26
C ASP A 244 13.69 39.14 -23.68
N GLU A 245 13.10 38.25 -24.49
CA GLU A 245 12.72 36.91 -24.05
C GLU A 245 13.93 36.08 -23.59
N SER A 246 15.10 36.26 -24.23
CA SER A 246 16.31 35.51 -23.87
C SER A 246 16.92 36.03 -22.56
N GLU A 247 16.95 37.34 -22.35
CA GLU A 247 17.43 37.97 -21.13
C GLU A 247 16.54 37.60 -19.94
N MET A 248 15.21 37.66 -20.10
CA MET A 248 14.23 37.23 -19.11
C MET A 248 14.50 35.79 -18.67
N GLN A 249 14.63 34.87 -19.64
CA GLN A 249 14.90 33.46 -19.34
C GLN A 249 16.25 33.25 -18.65
N ASN A 250 17.28 34.01 -19.00
CA ASN A 250 18.57 33.96 -18.32
C ASN A 250 18.46 34.40 -16.86
N ILE A 251 17.75 35.50 -16.59
CA ILE A 251 17.52 36.01 -15.24
C ILE A 251 16.77 34.97 -14.39
N LEU A 252 15.68 34.41 -14.91
CA LEU A 252 14.90 33.38 -14.21
C LEU A 252 15.77 32.15 -13.89
N CYS A 253 16.51 31.62 -14.88
CA CYS A 253 17.44 30.52 -14.67
C CYS A 253 18.44 30.81 -13.54
N ARG A 254 19.00 32.03 -13.47
CA ARG A 254 19.95 32.42 -12.42
C ARG A 254 19.31 32.49 -11.03
N ILE A 255 18.08 32.96 -10.93
CA ILE A 255 17.35 33.02 -9.65
C ILE A 255 17.01 31.62 -9.16
N VAL A 256 16.46 30.78 -10.03
CA VAL A 256 16.13 29.38 -9.70
C VAL A 256 17.40 28.63 -9.27
N HIS A 257 18.49 28.79 -10.02
CA HIS A 257 19.78 28.21 -9.63
C HIS A 257 20.28 28.71 -8.25
N ALA A 258 19.94 29.95 -7.88
CA ALA A 258 20.25 30.45 -6.55
C ALA A 258 19.42 29.77 -5.46
N PHE A 259 18.15 29.43 -5.72
CA PHE A 259 17.30 28.66 -4.79
C PHE A 259 17.80 27.23 -4.61
N GLU A 260 18.26 26.57 -5.67
CA GLU A 260 18.83 25.21 -5.64
C GLU A 260 20.07 25.09 -4.73
N ARG A 261 20.75 26.19 -4.43
CA ARG A 261 21.89 26.21 -3.50
C ARG A 261 21.47 26.06 -2.04
N ALA A 262 20.18 26.20 -1.72
CA ALA A 262 19.66 25.97 -0.39
C ALA A 262 19.87 24.50 0.00
N ARG A 263 20.50 24.26 1.15
CA ARG A 263 20.61 22.91 1.70
C ARG A 263 19.35 22.60 2.48
N ALA A 264 18.78 21.42 2.25
CA ALA A 264 17.78 20.89 3.16
C ALA A 264 18.36 20.90 4.58
N ARG A 265 17.53 21.28 5.56
CA ARG A 265 17.93 21.07 6.96
C ARG A 265 18.00 19.56 7.15
N ASP A 266 19.15 19.08 7.60
CA ASP A 266 19.28 17.71 8.05
C ASP A 266 18.34 17.56 9.26
N PHE A 267 17.16 17.00 9.04
CA PHE A 267 16.28 16.55 10.12
C PHE A 267 16.77 15.21 10.70
N THR A 268 18.09 14.94 10.59
CA THR A 268 18.75 13.69 10.97
C THR A 268 18.84 13.48 12.49
N ASP A 269 18.42 14.45 13.30
CA ASP A 269 18.51 14.34 14.77
C ASP A 269 17.48 13.37 15.38
N ILE A 270 16.51 12.87 14.60
CA ILE A 270 15.59 11.82 15.05
C ILE A 270 15.54 10.74 13.97
N GLU A 271 16.41 9.74 14.07
CA GLU A 271 16.28 8.51 13.31
C GLU A 271 14.99 7.81 13.76
N SER A 272 13.91 7.99 13.01
CA SER A 272 12.63 7.35 13.31
C SER A 272 12.77 5.84 13.11
N THR A 273 12.79 5.10 14.21
CA THR A 273 12.84 3.64 14.21
C THR A 273 11.44 3.05 14.19
N PHE A 274 11.30 1.79 13.76
CA PHE A 274 10.02 1.07 13.82
C PHE A 274 9.67 0.59 15.25
N THR A 275 10.65 0.41 16.11
CA THR A 275 10.45 -0.08 17.48
C THR A 275 11.20 0.76 18.49
N THR A 276 10.81 0.64 19.76
CA THR A 276 11.38 1.42 20.86
C THR A 276 11.49 0.58 22.12
N ILE A 277 12.51 0.89 22.94
CA ILE A 277 12.66 0.38 24.32
C ILE A 277 11.93 1.26 25.35
N GLY A 278 11.46 2.43 24.92
CA GLY A 278 10.70 3.38 25.73
C GLY A 278 9.19 3.12 25.67
N SER A 279 8.41 4.18 25.85
CA SER A 279 6.96 4.14 25.64
C SER A 279 6.68 4.11 24.14
N GLY A 280 5.96 3.08 23.67
CA GLY A 280 5.50 2.99 22.29
C GLY A 280 4.27 3.84 22.02
N GLU A 281 3.77 3.76 20.78
CA GLU A 281 2.56 4.46 20.37
C GLU A 281 1.34 3.90 21.13
N PRO A 282 0.54 4.75 21.81
CA PRO A 282 -0.63 4.30 22.55
C PRO A 282 -1.65 3.58 21.65
N ILE A 283 -2.30 2.53 22.17
CA ILE A 283 -3.28 1.70 21.41
C ILE A 283 -4.31 2.55 20.66
N ALA A 284 -4.86 3.59 21.29
CA ALA A 284 -5.86 4.48 20.70
C ALA A 284 -5.36 5.27 19.46
N ARG A 285 -4.04 5.40 19.29
CA ARG A 285 -3.38 6.14 18.21
C ARG A 285 -2.83 5.22 17.11
N ARG A 286 -3.04 3.90 17.22
CA ARG A 286 -2.54 2.89 16.27
C ARG A 286 -3.40 2.69 15.01
N CYS A 287 -4.38 3.56 14.75
CA CYS A 287 -5.15 3.57 13.50
C CYS A 287 -5.63 4.97 13.14
N GLY A 288 -6.17 5.12 11.93
CA GLY A 288 -6.71 6.37 11.42
C GLY A 288 -5.64 7.35 10.99
N ARG A 289 -5.98 8.64 11.05
CA ARG A 289 -5.06 9.73 10.70
C ARG A 289 -3.95 9.84 11.74
N GLN A 290 -2.74 10.20 11.31
CA GLN A 290 -1.64 10.47 12.24
C GLN A 290 -1.90 11.74 13.04
N TYR A 291 -1.27 11.81 14.20
CA TYR A 291 -1.11 13.06 14.94
C TYR A 291 0.04 13.87 14.35
N SER A 292 -0.02 15.20 14.49
CA SER A 292 0.93 16.16 13.91
C SER A 292 2.37 15.84 14.33
N GLY A 293 2.61 15.56 15.61
CA GLY A 293 3.92 15.20 16.14
C GLY A 293 4.47 13.92 15.50
N ALA A 294 3.63 12.90 15.35
CA ALA A 294 4.00 11.67 14.65
C ALA A 294 4.26 11.91 13.15
N TYR A 295 3.41 12.67 12.47
CA TYR A 295 3.58 13.01 11.07
C TYR A 295 4.91 13.74 10.80
N MET A 296 5.23 14.76 11.60
CA MET A 296 6.45 15.55 11.43
C MET A 296 7.73 14.74 11.65
N ARG A 297 7.71 13.75 12.56
CA ARG A 297 8.84 12.85 12.81
C ARG A 297 8.98 11.76 11.75
N ASP A 298 7.86 11.15 11.34
CA ASP A 298 7.89 9.88 10.60
C ASP A 298 7.96 10.08 9.09
N ARG A 299 7.44 11.19 8.56
CA ARG A 299 7.21 11.35 7.11
C ARG A 299 8.46 11.22 6.25
N TRP A 300 9.62 11.60 6.79
CA TRP A 300 10.90 11.53 6.09
C TRP A 300 11.47 10.09 6.01
N SER A 301 10.87 9.15 6.74
CA SER A 301 11.27 7.74 6.77
C SER A 301 10.34 6.84 5.93
N PHE A 302 9.44 7.42 5.14
CA PHE A 302 8.54 6.67 4.27
C PHE A 302 9.28 6.21 3.01
N ASP A 303 9.94 5.07 3.14
CA ASP A 303 10.68 4.41 2.07
C ASP A 303 10.19 2.97 1.88
N LEU A 304 10.01 2.56 0.62
CA LEU A 304 9.47 1.24 0.31
C LEU A 304 10.43 0.12 0.74
N SER A 305 11.75 0.31 0.58
CA SER A 305 12.73 -0.70 1.01
C SER A 305 12.69 -0.86 2.53
N ALA A 306 12.68 0.25 3.29
CA ALA A 306 12.56 0.21 4.75
C ALA A 306 11.23 -0.44 5.20
N PHE A 307 10.12 -0.16 4.51
CA PHE A 307 8.83 -0.75 4.83
C PHE A 307 8.82 -2.25 4.55
N SER A 308 9.44 -2.72 3.46
CA SER A 308 9.49 -4.14 3.10
C SER A 308 10.41 -4.99 3.98
N ARG A 309 11.35 -4.41 4.72
CA ARG A 309 12.19 -5.19 5.65
C ARG A 309 11.38 -5.73 6.82
N ARG A 310 11.70 -6.92 7.33
CA ARG A 310 11.11 -7.40 8.59
C ARG A 310 11.48 -6.47 9.75
N THR A 311 10.55 -6.34 10.70
CA THR A 311 10.79 -5.55 11.92
C THR A 311 11.13 -6.48 13.06
N SER A 312 12.29 -6.26 13.69
CA SER A 312 12.72 -7.04 14.85
C SER A 312 11.83 -6.79 16.08
N GLU A 313 11.65 -7.82 16.90
CA GLU A 313 10.95 -7.71 18.19
C GLU A 313 11.67 -6.70 19.12
N SER A 314 10.89 -5.92 19.84
CA SER A 314 11.39 -5.00 20.88
C SER A 314 10.33 -4.82 21.98
N ARG A 315 10.56 -3.88 22.91
CA ARG A 315 9.62 -3.61 23.99
C ARG A 315 8.25 -3.20 23.44
N ASP A 316 8.22 -2.23 22.54
CA ASP A 316 6.99 -1.77 21.88
C ASP A 316 7.25 -1.13 20.51
N ILE A 317 6.17 -0.77 19.81
CA ILE A 317 6.20 -0.19 18.45
C ILE A 317 6.07 1.35 18.46
N THR A 318 6.59 1.99 17.42
CA THR A 318 6.51 3.45 17.22
C THR A 318 5.35 3.85 16.29
N SER A 319 5.08 5.16 16.18
CA SER A 319 4.14 5.71 15.20
C SER A 319 4.52 5.39 13.74
N LEU A 320 5.82 5.28 13.45
CA LEU A 320 6.31 4.88 12.12
C LEU A 320 5.92 3.43 11.80
N PHE A 321 6.05 2.51 12.76
CA PHE A 321 5.59 1.13 12.57
C PHE A 321 4.08 1.04 12.40
N VAL A 322 3.31 1.84 13.14
CA VAL A 322 1.85 1.93 12.90
C VAL A 322 1.58 2.27 11.44
N ARG A 323 2.31 3.24 10.86
CA ARG A 323 2.13 3.59 9.44
C ARG A 323 2.54 2.49 8.49
N LYS A 324 3.66 1.82 8.75
CA LYS A 324 4.06 0.62 8.01
C LYS A 324 2.97 -0.45 8.03
N SER A 325 2.35 -0.70 9.18
CA SER A 325 1.30 -1.70 9.31
C SER A 325 0.01 -1.30 8.59
N VAL A 326 -0.40 -0.03 8.67
CA VAL A 326 -1.56 0.47 7.92
C VAL A 326 -1.30 0.40 6.41
N PHE A 327 -0.08 0.72 5.97
CA PHE A 327 0.33 0.59 4.58
C PHE A 327 0.29 -0.88 4.11
N HIS A 328 0.81 -1.80 4.93
CA HIS A 328 0.72 -3.23 4.65
C HIS A 328 -0.73 -3.67 4.46
N ALA A 329 -1.64 -3.23 5.31
CA ALA A 329 -3.04 -3.64 5.25
C ALA A 329 -3.73 -3.25 3.92
N PHE A 330 -3.44 -2.07 3.37
CA PHE A 330 -4.04 -1.63 2.10
C PHE A 330 -3.30 -2.11 0.85
N TRP A 331 -1.97 -2.24 0.87
CA TRP A 331 -1.19 -2.48 -0.35
C TRP A 331 -0.42 -3.80 -0.38
N ARG A 332 -0.31 -4.51 0.76
CA ARG A 332 0.56 -5.67 1.02
C ARG A 332 2.04 -5.40 0.72
N LEU A 333 2.87 -5.48 1.75
CA LEU A 333 4.32 -5.44 1.58
C LEU A 333 4.84 -6.84 1.26
N ASN A 334 5.73 -6.93 0.29
CA ASN A 334 6.47 -8.15 0.00
C ASN A 334 7.66 -8.14 0.96
N GLU A 335 7.52 -8.79 2.11
CA GLU A 335 8.65 -8.88 3.03
C GLU A 335 9.74 -9.76 2.45
N ASP A 336 10.98 -9.26 2.48
CA ASP A 336 12.13 -10.07 2.12
C ASP A 336 12.13 -11.33 2.99
N ARG A 337 12.19 -12.49 2.34
CA ARG A 337 12.60 -13.72 3.02
C ARG A 337 14.07 -13.51 3.34
N ASP A 338 14.35 -13.05 4.54
CA ASP A 338 15.71 -13.09 5.07
C ASP A 338 16.27 -14.50 4.82
N GLY A 339 17.52 -14.57 4.39
CA GLY A 339 18.16 -15.78 3.85
C GLY A 339 18.09 -16.98 4.79
N ASP A 340 16.97 -17.69 4.76
CA ASP A 340 16.91 -19.11 5.05
C ASP A 340 17.75 -19.79 3.96
N GLU A 341 19.07 -19.78 4.14
CA GLU A 341 19.89 -20.85 3.59
C GLU A 341 19.20 -22.14 4.03
N PRO A 342 18.73 -22.99 3.10
CA PRO A 342 18.23 -24.28 3.48
C PRO A 342 19.38 -24.97 4.21
N MET A 343 19.20 -25.20 5.51
CA MET A 343 20.09 -26.02 6.33
C MET A 343 20.31 -27.32 5.56
N LEU A 344 21.45 -27.42 4.87
CA LEU A 344 21.88 -28.62 4.19
C LEU A 344 22.02 -29.67 5.29
N HIS A 345 21.05 -30.58 5.33
CA HIS A 345 21.17 -31.80 6.11
C HIS A 345 22.48 -32.49 5.68
N PRO A 346 23.36 -32.88 6.60
CA PRO A 346 24.55 -33.63 6.24
C PRO A 346 24.10 -34.99 5.74
N GLU A 347 24.13 -35.18 4.41
CA GLU A 347 23.89 -36.49 3.82
C GLU A 347 24.96 -37.46 4.32
N GLY A 348 24.46 -38.49 5.01
CA GLY A 348 25.24 -39.59 5.51
C GLY A 348 26.01 -40.27 4.39
N SER A 349 27.30 -40.44 4.64
CA SER A 349 28.20 -41.23 3.83
C SER A 349 27.65 -42.64 3.60
N SER A 350 27.55 -43.06 2.34
CA SER A 350 27.92 -44.41 1.97
C SER A 350 28.33 -44.51 0.50
N PRO A 351 29.34 -45.34 0.17
CA PRO A 351 30.07 -45.28 -1.08
C PRO A 351 29.42 -46.15 -2.14
N GLY A 352 29.34 -45.63 -3.37
CA GLY A 352 28.97 -46.44 -4.53
C GLY A 352 30.08 -47.39 -4.97
N PRO A 353 29.75 -48.37 -5.83
CA PRO A 353 30.68 -48.91 -6.81
C PRO A 353 30.32 -48.38 -8.20
N GLN A 354 31.26 -47.69 -8.83
CA GLN A 354 31.28 -47.39 -10.26
C GLN A 354 31.77 -48.61 -11.04
N THR A 355 31.12 -48.97 -12.15
CA THR A 355 31.75 -49.24 -13.47
C THR A 355 30.62 -49.48 -14.49
N ARG A 356 30.48 -48.61 -15.51
CA ARG A 356 30.89 -48.79 -16.93
C ARG A 356 30.22 -49.98 -17.62
N GLU A 357 29.79 -49.97 -18.88
CA GLU A 357 29.58 -49.01 -19.97
C GLU A 357 29.05 -49.91 -21.13
N SER A 358 28.28 -49.32 -22.04
CA SER A 358 28.12 -49.75 -23.45
C SER A 358 27.02 -50.74 -23.91
N ASP A 359 26.44 -50.31 -25.05
CA ASP A 359 25.94 -51.04 -26.22
C ASP A 359 24.42 -51.32 -26.41
N GLN A 360 23.88 -50.63 -27.42
CA GLN A 360 22.64 -50.86 -28.20
C GLN A 360 22.91 -51.85 -29.37
N PRO A 361 21.92 -52.22 -30.23
CA PRO A 361 20.58 -52.80 -30.09
C PRO A 361 20.55 -54.11 -30.97
N PRO A 362 19.51 -54.59 -31.70
CA PRO A 362 18.06 -54.32 -31.77
C PRO A 362 17.16 -55.60 -31.77
N GLU A 363 15.83 -55.41 -31.79
CA GLU A 363 14.81 -56.15 -32.59
C GLU A 363 13.45 -56.29 -31.88
N ALA A 364 12.39 -55.95 -32.63
CA ALA A 364 10.98 -56.32 -32.42
C ALA A 364 10.73 -57.71 -33.07
N PRO A 365 9.54 -58.36 -33.05
CA PRO A 365 8.21 -57.82 -32.76
C PRO A 365 7.21 -58.75 -32.00
N ALA A 366 5.99 -58.23 -31.82
CA ALA A 366 4.69 -58.91 -32.00
C ALA A 366 3.74 -59.05 -30.78
N THR A 367 2.48 -58.67 -31.07
CA THR A 367 1.17 -59.22 -30.61
C THR A 367 0.73 -58.92 -29.16
N SER A 368 -0.24 -58.00 -29.00
CA SER A 368 -1.69 -58.23 -28.74
C SER A 368 -1.95 -58.84 -27.35
N GLU A 369 -2.78 -58.31 -26.45
CA GLU A 369 -4.19 -57.94 -26.65
C GLU A 369 -4.73 -57.25 -25.38
N SER A 370 -5.67 -56.32 -25.58
CA SER A 370 -6.84 -56.01 -24.71
C SER A 370 -6.65 -55.56 -23.24
N THR A 371 -6.98 -54.30 -22.93
CA THR A 371 -8.12 -53.99 -22.04
C THR A 371 -8.54 -52.53 -22.14
N GLU A 372 -9.85 -52.35 -22.17
CA GLU A 372 -10.64 -51.14 -22.34
C GLU A 372 -11.05 -50.61 -20.96
N SER A 373 -10.97 -49.30 -20.71
CA SER A 373 -12.03 -48.48 -20.08
C SER A 373 -11.53 -47.19 -19.40
N ALA A 374 -12.39 -46.16 -19.52
CA ALA A 374 -12.54 -44.99 -18.67
C ALA A 374 -11.55 -43.81 -18.83
N ARG A 375 -11.80 -43.00 -19.87
CA ARG A 375 -11.65 -41.54 -19.83
C ARG A 375 -12.97 -40.92 -19.36
N ARG A 376 -12.90 -39.99 -18.39
CA ARG A 376 -13.86 -38.96 -17.90
C ARG A 376 -13.55 -38.75 -16.41
N ASP A 377 -13.37 -37.58 -15.82
CA ASP A 377 -13.65 -36.19 -16.16
C ASP A 377 -12.69 -35.32 -15.35
N ASN A 378 -12.04 -34.32 -15.95
CA ASN A 378 -11.50 -33.20 -15.18
C ASN A 378 -11.31 -31.97 -16.09
N ASP A 379 -12.42 -31.42 -16.59
CA ASP A 379 -12.39 -30.26 -17.47
C ASP A 379 -13.56 -29.31 -17.18
N ASN A 380 -13.77 -28.95 -15.90
CA ASN A 380 -14.84 -28.02 -15.52
C ASN A 380 -14.40 -26.88 -14.56
N GLN A 381 -13.10 -26.65 -14.40
CA GLN A 381 -12.60 -25.50 -13.62
C GLN A 381 -12.01 -24.37 -14.48
N ARG A 382 -11.80 -24.58 -15.79
CA ARG A 382 -11.16 -23.61 -16.69
C ARG A 382 -12.11 -22.83 -17.59
N GLU A 383 -13.40 -23.16 -17.66
CA GLU A 383 -14.35 -22.42 -18.52
C GLU A 383 -15.09 -21.27 -17.80
N VAL A 384 -15.08 -21.23 -16.46
CA VAL A 384 -15.80 -20.19 -15.70
C VAL A 384 -15.00 -18.88 -15.62
N GLU A 385 -13.67 -18.93 -15.58
CA GLU A 385 -12.82 -17.72 -15.57
C GLU A 385 -12.74 -17.04 -16.95
N THR A 386 -12.70 -17.81 -18.05
CA THR A 386 -12.68 -17.27 -19.41
C THR A 386 -14.01 -16.64 -19.82
N ALA A 387 -15.14 -17.15 -19.31
CA ALA A 387 -16.45 -16.57 -19.56
C ALA A 387 -16.64 -15.20 -18.87
N PHE A 388 -16.09 -15.01 -17.66
CA PHE A 388 -16.19 -13.75 -16.93
C PHE A 388 -15.33 -12.64 -17.55
N VAL A 389 -14.14 -12.99 -18.06
CA VAL A 389 -13.24 -12.05 -18.77
C VAL A 389 -13.79 -11.68 -20.15
N GLY A 390 -14.46 -12.60 -20.84
CA GLY A 390 -15.13 -12.34 -22.12
C GLY A 390 -16.31 -11.37 -22.02
N ALA A 391 -17.13 -11.50 -20.97
CA ALA A 391 -18.28 -10.62 -20.74
C ALA A 391 -17.86 -9.18 -20.39
N ALA A 392 -16.73 -9.00 -19.70
CA ALA A 392 -16.18 -7.68 -19.40
C ALA A 392 -15.66 -6.95 -20.66
N LYS A 393 -15.04 -7.67 -21.61
CA LYS A 393 -14.55 -7.09 -22.87
C LYS A 393 -15.67 -6.62 -23.80
N CYS A 394 -16.78 -7.36 -23.89
CA CYS A 394 -17.93 -6.95 -24.71
C CYS A 394 -18.63 -5.68 -24.17
N ASN A 395 -18.76 -5.54 -22.86
CA ASN A 395 -19.40 -4.36 -22.26
C ASN A 395 -18.57 -3.07 -22.34
N ILE A 396 -17.23 -3.18 -22.43
CA ILE A 396 -16.33 -2.03 -22.60
C ILE A 396 -16.39 -1.51 -24.04
N SER A 397 -16.41 -2.41 -25.03
CA SER A 397 -16.50 -2.01 -26.45
C SER A 397 -17.84 -1.33 -26.80
N ALA A 398 -18.94 -1.79 -26.21
CA ALA A 398 -20.27 -1.20 -26.41
C ALA A 398 -20.38 0.23 -25.86
N LYS A 399 -19.86 0.50 -24.65
CA LYS A 399 -19.93 1.84 -24.02
C LYS A 399 -19.03 2.89 -24.70
N VAL A 400 -17.92 2.47 -25.30
CA VAL A 400 -17.01 3.36 -26.03
C VAL A 400 -17.61 3.78 -27.37
N ASN A 401 -18.35 2.90 -28.06
CA ASN A 401 -19.04 3.25 -29.31
C ASN A 401 -20.25 4.17 -29.08
N GLU A 402 -21.05 3.92 -28.03
CA GLU A 402 -22.22 4.76 -27.70
C GLU A 402 -21.83 6.20 -27.35
N SER A 403 -20.68 6.39 -26.69
CA SER A 403 -20.16 7.72 -26.33
C SER A 403 -19.59 8.47 -27.55
N ARG A 404 -19.20 7.75 -28.61
CA ARG A 404 -18.62 8.32 -29.83
C ARG A 404 -19.69 8.75 -30.83
N GLU A 405 -20.82 8.04 -30.90
CA GLU A 405 -21.97 8.41 -31.75
C GLU A 405 -22.76 9.61 -31.21
N GLN A 406 -22.82 9.80 -29.88
CA GLN A 406 -23.46 10.98 -29.27
C GLN A 406 -22.66 12.28 -29.47
N HIS A 407 -21.38 12.20 -29.80
CA HIS A 407 -20.54 13.36 -30.11
C HIS A 407 -20.59 13.78 -31.59
N LEU A 408 -21.04 12.90 -32.50
CA LEU A 408 -21.12 13.18 -33.93
C LEU A 408 -22.50 13.69 -34.38
N SER A 409 -23.55 13.54 -33.56
CA SER A 409 -24.91 14.03 -33.87
C SER A 409 -25.22 15.45 -33.35
N GLY A 410 -24.26 16.11 -32.68
CA GLY A 410 -24.41 17.45 -32.09
C GLY A 410 -23.77 18.59 -32.87
N SER A 411 -23.37 18.38 -34.12
CA SER A 411 -22.84 19.44 -34.99
C SER A 411 -23.46 19.36 -36.38
N THR A 412 -24.68 19.89 -36.48
CA THR A 412 -25.19 20.53 -37.70
C THR A 412 -26.24 21.56 -37.32
#